data_AF-A0A0C2GKX1-F1
#
_entry.id   AF-A0A0C2GKX1-F1
#
_cell.length_a   1.000
_cell.length_b   1.000
_cell.length_c   1.000
_cell.angle_alpha   90.00
_cell.angle_beta   90.00
_cell.angle_gamma   90.00
#
_symmetry.space_group_name_H-M   'P 1'
#
loop_
_entity.id
_entity.type
_entity.pdbx_description
1 polymer ?
#
loop_
_entity_poly.entity_id
_entity_poly.type
_entity_poly.pdbx_seq_one_letter_code
_entity_poly.pdbx_strand_id
1 'polypeptide(L)'
;LQFTFHSNRAAWAAYNTIKPAVSQKKNSKLKTELFNTTAFSALCYGSETWALTKVLEKQPKTTQLSIKLHLVRFTLHRQCSQGLHNADIQHLSRIADALEYANKSKHRWAGHVMRKTDGRWGRAVAKLYLR
;
A
#
# COMPACT_ATOMS: atom_id res chain seq x y z
N LEU A 1 11.25 -11.85 -1.65
CA LEU A 1 11.88 -10.52 -1.76
C LEU A 1 11.67 -9.85 -3.13
N GLN A 2 11.69 -10.60 -4.25
CA GLN A 2 11.55 -10.01 -5.59
C GLN A 2 10.17 -9.36 -5.87
N PHE A 3 9.07 -9.91 -5.33
CA PHE A 3 7.72 -9.41 -5.61
C PHE A 3 7.41 -8.02 -5.04
N THR A 4 7.81 -7.74 -3.79
CA THR A 4 7.60 -6.40 -3.19
C THR A 4 8.52 -5.34 -3.78
N PHE A 5 9.72 -5.72 -4.20
CA PHE A 5 10.62 -4.81 -4.90
C PHE A 5 10.02 -4.38 -6.25
N HIS A 6 9.41 -5.31 -6.99
CA HIS A 6 8.68 -5.00 -8.23
C HIS A 6 7.47 -4.11 -7.99
N SER A 7 6.66 -4.37 -6.95
CA SER A 7 5.48 -3.54 -6.65
C SER A 7 5.86 -2.12 -6.25
N ASN A 8 6.93 -1.95 -5.46
CA ASN A 8 7.44 -0.62 -5.08
C ASN A 8 7.88 0.19 -6.31
N ARG A 9 8.62 -0.44 -7.24
CA ARG A 9 9.04 0.22 -8.48
C ARG A 9 7.85 0.56 -9.38
N ALA A 10 6.87 -0.34 -9.50
CA ALA A 10 5.65 -0.12 -10.26
C ALA A 10 4.83 1.03 -9.67
N ALA A 11 4.71 1.13 -8.34
CA ALA A 11 4.03 2.22 -7.66
C ALA A 11 4.69 3.58 -7.94
N TRP A 12 6.02 3.64 -7.91
CA TRP A 12 6.78 4.85 -8.27
C TRP A 12 6.60 5.23 -9.74
N ALA A 13 6.64 4.26 -10.66
CA ALA A 13 6.39 4.50 -12.07
C ALA A 13 4.96 5.05 -12.29
N ALA A 14 3.96 4.42 -11.67
CA ALA A 14 2.56 4.84 -11.71
C ALA A 14 2.34 6.22 -11.08
N TYR A 15 3.09 6.59 -10.03
CA TYR A 15 3.05 7.93 -9.48
C TYR A 15 3.66 8.96 -10.43
N ASN A 16 4.78 8.64 -11.08
CA ASN A 16 5.47 9.57 -11.99
C ASN A 16 4.61 9.96 -13.19
N THR A 17 3.72 9.08 -13.67
CA THR A 17 2.78 9.42 -14.75
C THR A 17 1.72 10.44 -14.31
N ILE A 18 1.23 10.35 -13.07
CA ILE A 18 0.21 11.28 -12.54
C ILE A 18 0.80 12.52 -11.87
N LYS A 19 2.10 12.52 -11.57
CA LYS A 19 2.83 13.60 -10.89
C LYS A 19 2.55 15.00 -11.45
N PRO A 20 2.55 15.26 -12.78
CA PRO A 20 2.25 16.60 -13.30
C PRO A 20 0.81 17.04 -12.97
N ALA A 21 -0.17 16.16 -13.16
CA ALA A 21 -1.58 16.45 -12.88
C ALA A 21 -1.84 16.69 -11.37
N VAL A 22 -1.19 15.89 -10.52
CA VAL A 22 -1.23 16.03 -9.07
C VAL A 22 -0.60 17.35 -8.61
N SER A 23 0.48 17.78 -9.27
CA SER A 23 1.23 18.98 -8.89
C SER A 23 0.45 20.27 -9.16
N GLN A 24 -0.42 20.27 -10.17
CA GLN A 24 -1.25 21.41 -10.57
C GLN A 24 -2.55 21.55 -9.75
N LYS A 25 -3.08 20.46 -9.20
CA LYS A 25 -4.31 20.51 -8.40
C LYS A 25 -4.08 21.19 -7.04
N LYS A 26 -5.00 22.02 -6.58
CA LYS A 26 -5.01 22.58 -5.21
C LYS A 26 -5.76 21.69 -4.21
N ASN A 27 -6.78 20.97 -4.68
CA ASN A 27 -7.65 20.15 -3.82
C ASN A 27 -6.92 18.89 -3.32
N SER A 28 -6.74 18.77 -2.00
CA SER A 28 -6.07 17.64 -1.34
C SER A 28 -6.82 16.32 -1.44
N LYS A 29 -8.16 16.36 -1.48
CA LYS A 29 -9.00 15.16 -1.62
C LYS A 29 -8.81 14.53 -3.00
N LEU A 30 -8.84 15.33 -4.07
CA LEU A 30 -8.64 14.83 -5.43
C LEU A 30 -7.24 14.25 -5.66
N LYS A 31 -6.21 14.84 -5.02
CA LYS A 31 -4.84 14.29 -5.02
C LYS A 31 -4.78 12.92 -4.37
N THR A 32 -5.44 12.79 -3.22
CA THR A 32 -5.53 11.56 -2.44
C THR A 32 -6.24 10.46 -3.23
N GLU A 33 -7.35 10.79 -3.86
CA GLU A 33 -8.14 9.85 -4.66
C GLU A 33 -7.37 9.37 -5.90
N LEU A 34 -6.74 10.29 -6.63
CA LEU A 34 -5.92 9.95 -7.78
C LEU A 34 -4.73 9.06 -7.39
N PHE A 35 -4.09 9.35 -6.25
CA PHE A 35 -3.04 8.50 -5.70
C PHE A 35 -3.56 7.09 -5.35
N ASN A 36 -4.71 7.01 -4.67
CA ASN A 36 -5.33 5.75 -4.27
C ASN A 36 -5.69 4.86 -5.47
N THR A 37 -6.18 5.46 -6.55
CA THR A 37 -6.58 4.71 -7.75
C THR A 37 -5.37 4.21 -8.55
N THR A 38 -4.29 4.99 -8.63
CA THR A 38 -3.16 4.69 -9.54
C THR A 38 -1.98 4.04 -8.81
N ALA A 39 -1.27 4.81 -7.97
CA ALA A 39 -0.01 4.38 -7.36
C ALA A 39 -0.24 3.38 -6.22
N PHE A 40 -1.30 3.58 -5.42
CA PHE A 40 -1.63 2.66 -4.33
C PHE A 40 -2.11 1.29 -4.85
N SER A 41 -2.90 1.27 -5.92
CA SER A 41 -3.29 0.03 -6.61
C SER A 41 -2.07 -0.75 -7.12
N ALA A 42 -1.12 -0.06 -7.77
CA ALA A 42 0.12 -0.68 -8.22
C ALA A 42 1.00 -1.18 -7.05
N LEU A 43 1.02 -0.45 -5.93
CA LEU A 43 1.77 -0.84 -4.73
C LEU A 43 1.21 -2.11 -4.10
N CYS A 44 -0.12 -2.24 -4.04
CA CYS A 44 -0.80 -3.36 -3.41
C CYS A 44 -1.07 -4.54 -4.37
N TYR A 45 -0.61 -4.43 -5.61
CA TYR A 45 -0.76 -5.50 -6.59
C TYR A 45 -0.03 -6.76 -6.12
N GLY A 46 -0.73 -7.90 -6.18
CA GLY A 46 -0.20 -9.18 -5.69
C GLY A 46 -0.06 -9.28 -4.18
N SER A 47 -0.66 -8.38 -3.39
CA SER A 47 -0.62 -8.43 -1.92
C SER A 47 -1.20 -9.71 -1.32
N GLU A 48 -2.06 -10.41 -2.06
CA GLU A 48 -2.62 -11.72 -1.71
C GLU A 48 -1.54 -12.80 -1.56
N THR A 49 -0.40 -12.66 -2.25
CA THR A 49 0.69 -13.65 -2.25
C THR A 49 1.87 -13.24 -1.38
N TRP A 50 1.78 -12.09 -0.68
CA TRP A 50 2.86 -11.62 0.18
C TRP A 50 3.02 -12.51 1.43
N ALA A 51 4.25 -12.91 1.71
CA ALA A 51 4.60 -13.52 2.98
C ALA A 51 4.66 -12.42 4.07
N LEU A 52 3.82 -12.50 5.11
CA LEU A 52 3.77 -11.53 6.22
C LEU A 52 4.98 -11.67 7.16
N THR A 53 6.18 -11.51 6.62
CA THR A 53 7.39 -11.32 7.43
C THR A 53 7.52 -9.84 7.76
N LYS A 54 7.99 -9.52 8.96
CA LYS A 54 8.18 -8.12 9.42
C LYS A 54 8.95 -7.24 8.43
N VAL A 55 9.93 -7.83 7.73
CA VAL A 55 10.71 -7.18 6.68
C VAL A 55 9.83 -6.82 5.47
N LEU A 56 8.96 -7.73 5.05
CA LEU A 56 8.10 -7.55 3.89
C LEU A 56 6.94 -6.59 4.16
N GLU A 57 6.48 -6.50 5.42
CA GLU A 57 5.49 -5.50 5.85
C GLU A 57 6.07 -4.07 5.86
N LYS A 58 7.35 -3.91 6.21
CA LYS A 58 8.00 -2.60 6.35
C LYS A 58 8.21 -1.92 4.99
N GLN A 59 8.55 -2.68 3.96
CA GLN A 59 8.84 -2.14 2.62
C GLN A 59 7.68 -1.34 2.00
N PRO A 60 6.47 -1.91 1.79
CA PRO A 60 5.37 -1.18 1.18
C PRO A 60 4.95 0.04 2.01
N LYS A 61 5.03 -0.04 3.35
CA LYS A 61 4.79 1.11 4.24
C LYS A 61 5.76 2.26 3.98
N THR A 62 7.06 1.96 3.89
CA THR A 62 8.08 2.99 3.62
C THR A 62 7.92 3.62 2.24
N THR A 63 7.66 2.81 1.21
CA THR A 63 7.40 3.30 -0.15
C THR A 63 6.14 4.16 -0.19
N GLN A 64 5.05 3.69 0.41
CA GLN A 64 3.81 4.45 0.49
C GLN A 64 4.03 5.81 1.16
N LEU A 65 4.72 5.84 2.30
CA LEU A 65 5.03 7.07 3.01
C LEU A 65 5.88 8.03 2.18
N SER A 66 6.90 7.52 1.50
CA SER A 66 7.77 8.35 0.65
C SER A 66 7.00 9.03 -0.49
N ILE A 67 6.04 8.32 -1.11
CA ILE A 67 5.20 8.90 -2.16
C ILE A 67 4.18 9.89 -1.57
N LYS A 68 3.64 9.61 -0.38
CA LYS A 68 2.73 10.51 0.37
C LYS A 68 3.40 11.85 0.69
N LEU A 69 4.62 11.83 1.20
CA LEU A 69 5.39 13.05 1.48
C LEU A 69 5.55 13.91 0.23
N HIS A 70 5.84 13.26 -0.90
CA HIS A 70 5.93 13.92 -2.21
C HIS A 70 4.61 14.52 -2.67
N LEU A 71 3.49 13.81 -2.47
CA LEU A 71 2.13 14.22 -2.85
C LEU A 71 1.66 15.48 -2.12
N VAL A 72 1.89 15.54 -0.81
CA VAL A 72 1.46 16.64 0.06
C VAL A 72 2.45 17.82 0.00
N ARG A 73 3.55 17.70 -0.77
CA ARG A 73 4.70 18.62 -0.74
C ARG A 73 5.25 18.80 0.69
N PHE A 74 5.09 17.78 1.53
CA PHE A 74 5.80 17.71 2.79
C PHE A 74 7.22 17.27 2.45
N THR A 75 8.12 18.23 2.35
CA THR A 75 9.55 17.92 2.20
C THR A 75 10.01 17.17 3.45
N LEU A 76 10.96 16.23 3.28
CA LEU A 76 11.59 15.53 4.39
C LEU A 76 12.15 16.53 5.42
N HIS A 77 12.66 17.67 4.92
CA HIS A 77 13.08 18.81 5.72
C HIS A 77 11.97 19.36 6.63
N ARG A 78 10.77 19.62 6.09
CA ARG A 78 9.62 20.09 6.87
C ARG A 78 9.17 19.06 7.90
N GLN A 79 9.20 17.77 7.55
CA GLN A 79 8.90 16.70 8.51
C GLN A 79 9.88 16.71 9.70
N CYS A 80 11.19 16.72 9.43
CA CYS A 80 12.22 16.77 10.47
C CYS A 80 12.12 18.04 11.31
N SER A 81 11.91 19.19 10.66
CA SER A 81 11.74 20.49 11.33
C SER A 81 10.49 20.54 12.22
N GLN A 82 9.44 19.78 11.91
CA GLN A 82 8.22 19.70 12.71
C GLN A 82 8.20 18.51 13.67
N GLY A 83 9.29 17.71 13.74
CA GLY A 83 9.38 16.54 14.61
C GLY A 83 8.33 15.46 14.32
N LEU A 84 7.75 15.44 13.12
CA LEU A 84 6.62 14.57 12.81
C LEU A 84 7.08 13.13 12.58
N HIS A 85 6.48 12.20 13.33
CA HIS A 85 6.72 10.78 13.16
C HIS A 85 5.92 10.24 11.97
N ASN A 86 6.31 9.06 11.47
CA ASN A 86 5.64 8.44 10.32
C ASN A 86 4.15 8.16 10.59
N ALA A 87 3.81 7.86 11.85
CA ALA A 87 2.43 7.64 12.29
C ALA A 87 1.60 8.93 12.19
N ASP A 88 2.16 10.08 12.53
CA ASP A 88 1.48 11.37 12.47
C ASP A 88 1.14 11.75 11.03
N ILE A 89 2.10 11.55 10.11
CA ILE A 89 1.90 11.77 8.67
C ILE A 89 0.84 10.82 8.11
N GLN A 90 0.84 9.57 8.59
CA GLN A 90 -0.15 8.59 8.19
C GLN A 90 -1.57 9.02 8.60
N HIS A 91 -1.74 9.55 9.82
CA HIS A 91 -3.00 10.11 10.29
C HIS A 91 -3.41 11.38 9.53
N LEU A 92 -2.46 12.26 9.22
CA LEU A 92 -2.70 13.50 8.48
C LEU A 92 -3.16 13.24 7.04
N SER A 93 -2.66 12.19 6.39
CA SER A 93 -2.79 12.06 4.94
C SER A 93 -4.11 11.45 4.46
N ARG A 94 -5.04 11.01 5.32
CA ARG A 94 -6.35 10.36 4.96
C ARG A 94 -6.27 9.26 3.88
N ILE A 95 -5.10 8.67 3.67
CA ILE A 95 -4.82 7.67 2.62
C ILE A 95 -4.78 6.29 3.28
N ALA A 96 -5.46 5.32 2.66
CA ALA A 96 -5.56 3.93 3.12
C ALA A 96 -4.18 3.31 3.46
N ASP A 97 -4.06 2.49 4.50
CA ASP A 97 -2.82 1.80 4.84
C ASP A 97 -2.59 0.59 3.90
N ALA A 98 -1.42 0.51 3.26
CA ALA A 98 -1.07 -0.59 2.37
C ALA A 98 -1.03 -1.96 3.09
N LEU A 99 -0.61 -2.01 4.35
CA LEU A 99 -0.59 -3.25 5.13
C LEU A 99 -2.00 -3.67 5.52
N GLU A 100 -2.86 -2.73 5.92
CA GLU A 100 -4.26 -3.02 6.23
C GLU A 100 -4.98 -3.54 4.98
N TYR A 101 -4.73 -2.92 3.83
CA TYR A 101 -5.26 -3.38 2.55
C TYR A 101 -4.75 -4.79 2.20
N ALA A 102 -3.44 -5.02 2.30
CA ALA A 102 -2.84 -6.33 2.05
C ALA A 102 -3.48 -7.41 2.93
N ASN A 103 -3.63 -7.15 4.23
CA ASN A 103 -4.29 -8.06 5.16
C ASN A 103 -5.73 -8.35 4.76
N LYS A 104 -6.51 -7.32 4.41
CA LYS A 104 -7.90 -7.50 3.95
C LYS A 104 -7.96 -8.32 2.67
N SER A 105 -7.13 -8.01 1.67
CA SER A 105 -7.05 -8.76 0.41
C SER A 105 -6.71 -10.23 0.64
N LYS A 106 -5.76 -10.49 1.54
CA LYS A 106 -5.37 -11.84 1.96
C LYS A 106 -6.55 -12.62 2.55
N HIS A 107 -7.32 -12.01 3.46
CA HIS A 107 -8.51 -12.64 4.05
C HIS A 107 -9.64 -12.83 3.03
N ARG A 108 -9.83 -11.87 2.12
CA ARG A 108 -10.82 -11.98 1.03
C ARG A 108 -10.48 -13.14 0.09
N TRP A 109 -9.20 -13.28 -0.28
CA TRP A 109 -8.70 -14.39 -1.09
C TRP A 109 -8.88 -15.72 -0.37
N ALA A 110 -8.49 -15.80 0.91
CA ALA A 110 -8.69 -17.01 1.73
C ALA A 110 -10.17 -17.41 1.78
N GLY A 111 -11.07 -16.46 2.06
CA GLY A 111 -12.52 -16.70 2.06
C GLY A 111 -13.05 -17.11 0.67
N HIS A 112 -12.52 -16.54 -0.41
CA HIS A 112 -12.86 -16.96 -1.78
C HIS A 112 -12.44 -18.41 -2.05
N VAL A 113 -11.23 -18.79 -1.65
CA VAL A 113 -10.73 -20.17 -1.81
C VAL A 113 -11.52 -21.16 -0.94
N MET A 114 -11.88 -20.80 0.28
CA MET A 114 -12.68 -21.65 1.18
C MET A 114 -14.12 -21.87 0.67
N ARG A 115 -14.66 -20.97 -0.15
CA ARG A 115 -15.98 -21.13 -0.78
C ARG A 115 -15.96 -22.07 -2.00
N LYS A 116 -14.80 -22.43 -2.54
CA LYS A 116 -14.73 -23.38 -3.66
C LYS A 116 -15.03 -24.80 -3.17
N THR A 117 -15.95 -25.48 -3.85
CA THR A 117 -16.44 -26.83 -3.52
C THR A 117 -15.42 -27.93 -3.82
N ASP A 118 -14.34 -27.58 -4.54
CA ASP A 118 -13.36 -28.49 -5.13
C ASP A 118 -12.48 -29.21 -4.08
N GLY A 119 -12.55 -28.83 -2.80
CA GLY A 119 -11.86 -29.49 -1.68
C GLY A 119 -10.32 -29.39 -1.66
N ARG A 120 -9.69 -28.97 -2.75
CA ARG A 120 -8.22 -28.99 -2.94
C ARG A 120 -7.47 -28.06 -1.99
N TRP A 121 -7.99 -26.85 -1.77
CA TRP A 121 -7.22 -25.77 -1.13
C TRP A 121 -7.78 -25.31 0.22
N GLY A 122 -9.03 -25.62 0.56
CA GLY A 122 -9.66 -25.15 1.80
C GLY A 122 -8.91 -25.58 3.07
N ARG A 123 -8.43 -26.83 3.10
CA ARG A 123 -7.67 -27.38 4.25
C ARG A 123 -6.27 -26.75 4.39
N ALA A 124 -5.60 -26.50 3.27
CA ALA A 124 -4.28 -25.85 3.25
C ALA A 124 -4.37 -24.37 3.64
N VAL A 125 -5.38 -23.65 3.16
CA VAL A 125 -5.63 -22.25 3.52
C VAL A 125 -6.02 -22.12 4.99
N ALA A 126 -6.89 -22.98 5.54
CA ALA A 126 -7.21 -22.96 6.97
C ALA A 126 -5.93 -23.06 7.84
N LYS A 127 -5.00 -23.96 7.48
CA LYS A 127 -3.73 -24.16 8.20
C LYS A 127 -2.78 -22.96 8.11
N LEU A 128 -2.82 -22.20 7.01
CA LEU A 128 -1.93 -21.05 6.77
C LEU A 128 -2.37 -19.75 7.46
N TYR A 129 -3.65 -19.65 7.85
CA TYR A 129 -4.25 -18.42 8.38
C TYR A 129 -4.74 -18.53 9.84
N LEU A 130 -4.89 -19.74 10.39
CA LEU A 130 -5.19 -20.01 11.82
C LEU A 130 -3.93 -20.05 12.72
N ARG A 131 -2.81 -19.51 12.25
CA ARG A 131 -1.52 -19.48 12.97
C ARG A 131 -1.14 -18.06 13.32
#